data_AF-A0A7J4FXD0-F1
#
_entry.id   AF-A0A7J4FXD0-F1
#
_cell.length_a   1.000
_cell.length_b   1.000
_cell.length_c   1.000
_cell.angle_alpha   90.00
_cell.angle_beta   90.00
_cell.angle_gamma   90.00
#
_symmetry.space_group_name_H-M   'P 1'
#
loop_
_entity.id
_entity.type
_entity.pdbx_description
1 polymer ?
#
loop_
_entity_poly.entity_id
_entity_poly.type
_entity_poly.pdbx_seq_one_letter_code
_entity_poly.pdbx_strand_id
1 'polypeptide(L)'
;MDKKYRQINVLTFVGISVVMGTLVITAFQSGHPWSLTCYQCRACNLKCPLGYDVARYVSAAYSNDPDLYMDAQNLQLRLDIAYETDPNMVVEIDGNTMTAEEAHEKYPGDRIVYARKLRVKDAAKFDPLEGACETTCPIDLPITNIIRDLKEDGTFG
;
A
#
# COMPACT_ATOMS: atom_id res chain seq x y z
N MET A 1 23.29 16.02 35.24
CA MET A 1 22.21 15.22 34.63
C MET A 1 22.21 13.86 35.31
N ASP A 2 21.11 13.49 35.95
CA ASP A 2 21.03 12.31 36.83
C ASP A 2 21.30 11.00 36.06
N LYS A 3 21.93 10.00 36.70
CA LYS A 3 22.36 8.74 36.05
C LYS A 3 21.19 8.03 35.35
N LYS A 4 19.99 8.15 35.93
CA LYS A 4 18.72 7.62 35.40
C LYS A 4 18.31 8.28 34.07
N TYR A 5 18.40 9.61 33.95
CA TYR A 5 18.08 10.31 32.70
C TYR A 5 19.09 10.01 31.59
N ARG A 6 20.37 9.82 31.95
CA ARG A 6 21.39 9.40 30.97
C ARG A 6 21.08 8.00 30.41
N GLN A 7 20.65 7.06 31.26
CA GLN A 7 20.28 5.71 30.81
C GLN A 7 19.05 5.73 29.90
N ILE A 8 18.02 6.53 30.24
CA ILE A 8 16.83 6.69 29.38
C ILE A 8 17.23 7.27 28.02
N ASN A 9 18.01 8.35 27.99
CA ASN A 9 18.44 8.96 26.73
C ASN A 9 19.24 8.01 25.85
N VAL A 10 20.15 7.22 26.43
CA VAL A 10 20.93 6.22 25.69
C VAL A 10 20.04 5.11 25.15
N LEU A 11 19.13 4.56 25.97
CA LEU A 11 18.22 3.50 25.51
C LEU A 11 17.28 4.00 24.41
N THR A 12 16.74 5.21 24.55
CA THR A 12 15.91 5.83 23.50
C THR A 12 16.71 6.06 22.23
N PHE A 13 17.94 6.57 22.33
CA PHE A 13 18.80 6.77 21.17
C PHE A 13 19.13 5.45 20.45
N VAL A 14 19.49 4.40 21.19
CA VAL A 14 19.75 3.07 20.63
C VAL A 14 18.47 2.51 19.99
N GLY A 15 17.32 2.62 20.65
CA GLY A 15 16.04 2.17 20.12
C GLY A 15 15.68 2.85 18.81
N ILE A 16 15.78 4.18 18.74
CA ILE A 16 15.54 4.95 17.50
C ILE A 16 16.53 4.53 16.41
N SER A 17 17.82 4.37 16.75
CA SER A 17 18.86 3.98 15.78
C SER A 17 18.59 2.60 15.19
N VAL A 18 18.14 1.64 16.00
CA VAL A 18 17.76 0.30 15.55
C VAL A 18 16.56 0.38 14.62
N VAL A 19 15.51 1.12 14.99
CA VAL A 19 14.31 1.25 14.14
C VAL A 19 14.65 1.90 12.79
N MET A 20 15.41 3.00 12.80
CA MET A 20 15.84 3.66 11.57
C MET A 20 16.74 2.76 10.71
N GLY A 21 17.66 2.03 11.34
CA GLY A 21 18.51 1.07 10.66
C GLY A 21 17.70 -0.04 9.98
N THR A 22 16.70 -0.59 10.67
CA THR A 22 15.80 -1.61 10.12
C THR A 22 15.05 -1.08 8.90
N LEU A 23 14.49 0.13 8.96
CA LEU A 23 13.76 0.73 7.83
C LEU A 23 14.65 0.94 6.60
N VAL A 24 15.92 1.33 6.81
CA VAL A 24 16.88 1.44 5.72
C VAL A 24 17.14 0.06 5.12
N ILE A 25 17.44 -0.93 5.96
CA ILE A 25 17.71 -2.30 5.49
C ILE A 25 16.52 -2.86 4.70
N THR A 26 15.29 -2.71 5.19
CA THR A 26 14.09 -3.21 4.50
C THR A 26 13.86 -2.51 3.16
N ALA A 27 14.09 -1.20 3.07
CA ALA A 27 13.97 -0.47 1.80
C ALA A 27 15.02 -0.88 0.75
N PHE A 28 16.22 -1.29 1.20
CA PHE A 28 17.22 -1.87 0.30
C PHE A 28 16.87 -3.30 -0.10
N GLN A 29 16.35 -4.11 0.82
CA GLN A 29 15.90 -5.47 0.55
C GLN A 29 14.76 -5.48 -0.46
N SER A 30 13.82 -4.54 -0.40
CA SER A 30 12.72 -4.43 -1.37
C SER A 30 13.13 -3.95 -2.77
N GLY A 31 14.42 -3.68 -3.02
CA GLY A 31 14.90 -3.16 -4.32
C GLY A 31 14.55 -1.69 -4.58
N HIS A 32 13.96 -0.98 -3.60
CA HIS A 32 13.48 0.38 -3.76
C HIS A 32 14.00 1.33 -2.65
N PRO A 33 15.31 1.52 -2.47
CA PRO A 33 15.85 2.34 -1.38
C PRO A 33 15.46 3.81 -1.46
N TRP A 34 15.16 4.30 -2.68
CA TRP A 34 14.66 5.65 -2.92
C TRP A 34 13.27 5.90 -2.32
N SER A 35 12.51 4.85 -1.95
CA SER A 35 11.20 4.96 -1.30
C SER A 35 11.25 5.78 0.01
N LEU A 36 12.39 5.78 0.70
CA LEU A 36 12.63 6.56 1.93
C LEU A 36 12.58 8.09 1.71
N THR A 37 12.73 8.54 0.46
CA THR A 37 12.70 9.97 0.12
C THR A 37 11.27 10.49 -0.10
N CYS A 38 10.28 9.60 -0.15
CA CYS A 38 8.89 9.98 -0.27
C CYS A 38 8.39 10.65 1.01
N TYR A 39 7.97 11.91 0.89
CA TYR A 39 7.40 12.69 1.98
C TYR A 39 5.86 12.67 1.99
N GLN A 40 5.25 11.69 1.31
CA GLN A 40 3.80 11.39 1.33
C GLN A 40 2.89 12.60 1.06
N CYS A 41 3.22 13.43 0.08
CA CYS A 41 2.44 14.62 -0.27
C CYS A 41 1.07 14.35 -0.90
N ARG A 42 0.76 13.08 -1.22
CA ARG A 42 -0.50 12.62 -1.84
C ARG A 42 -0.82 13.24 -3.21
N ALA A 43 0.13 13.93 -3.84
CA ALA A 43 -0.07 14.53 -5.17
C ALA A 43 -0.48 13.47 -6.20
N CYS A 44 0.14 12.29 -6.15
CA CYS A 44 -0.13 11.18 -7.07
C CYS A 44 -1.57 10.65 -6.97
N ASN A 45 -2.20 10.75 -5.79
CA ASN A 45 -3.58 10.27 -5.58
C ASN A 45 -4.58 11.07 -6.42
N LEU A 46 -4.29 12.36 -6.69
CA LEU A 46 -5.17 13.25 -7.46
C LEU A 46 -5.29 12.86 -8.93
N LYS A 47 -4.32 12.10 -9.45
CA LYS A 47 -4.27 11.67 -10.84
C LYS A 47 -4.56 10.19 -11.03
N CYS A 48 -4.71 9.42 -9.95
CA CYS A 48 -5.02 8.00 -10.04
C CYS A 48 -6.50 7.80 -10.41
N PRO A 49 -6.82 7.19 -11.57
CA PRO A 49 -8.20 6.98 -12.00
C PRO A 49 -8.95 6.01 -11.07
N LEU A 50 -8.24 5.05 -10.48
CA LEU A 50 -8.80 4.08 -9.53
C LEU A 50 -8.97 4.67 -8.11
N GLY A 51 -8.47 5.90 -7.89
CA GLY A 51 -8.55 6.59 -6.61
C GLY A 51 -7.73 5.92 -5.51
N TYR A 52 -6.60 5.31 -5.88
CA TYR A 52 -5.70 4.66 -4.92
C TYR A 52 -4.95 5.67 -4.04
N ASP A 53 -4.68 5.28 -2.80
CA ASP A 53 -3.65 5.94 -1.98
C ASP A 53 -2.25 5.53 -2.44
N VAL A 54 -1.78 6.12 -3.54
CA VAL A 54 -0.52 5.76 -4.22
C VAL A 54 0.69 5.82 -3.28
N ALA A 55 0.66 6.70 -2.27
CA ALA A 55 1.72 6.76 -1.25
C ALA A 55 1.91 5.42 -0.52
N ARG A 56 0.88 4.57 -0.46
CA ARG A 56 0.95 3.23 0.13
C ARG A 56 1.80 2.24 -0.65
N TYR A 57 1.93 2.39 -1.98
CA TYR A 57 2.91 1.62 -2.74
C TYR A 57 4.32 1.89 -2.23
N VAL A 58 4.65 3.16 -2.02
CA VAL A 58 5.96 3.55 -1.51
C VAL A 58 6.15 3.13 -0.05
N SER A 59 5.07 3.19 0.76
CA SER A 59 5.13 2.71 2.14
C SER A 59 5.38 1.22 2.23
N ALA A 60 4.66 0.44 1.43
CA ALA A 60 4.86 -1.00 1.31
C ALA A 60 6.29 -1.34 0.89
N ALA A 61 6.86 -0.56 -0.04
CA ALA A 61 8.24 -0.75 -0.48
C ALA A 61 9.26 -0.47 0.64
N TYR A 62 9.19 0.64 1.37
CA TYR A 62 10.19 0.89 2.43
C TYR A 62 10.02 -0.05 3.63
N SER A 63 8.81 -0.51 3.91
CA SER A 63 8.54 -1.50 4.98
C SER A 63 8.72 -2.95 4.52
N ASN A 64 8.97 -3.18 3.23
CA ASN A 64 9.01 -4.49 2.60
C ASN A 64 7.77 -5.35 2.92
N ASP A 65 6.58 -4.74 2.86
CA ASP A 65 5.30 -5.37 3.22
C ASP A 65 4.26 -5.23 2.09
N PRO A 66 4.13 -6.24 1.21
CA PRO A 66 3.18 -6.21 0.09
C PRO A 66 1.72 -6.42 0.53
N ASP A 67 1.49 -6.87 1.77
CA ASP A 67 0.17 -7.11 2.37
C ASP A 67 -0.38 -5.86 3.08
N LEU A 68 0.36 -4.75 3.09
CA LEU A 68 -0.13 -3.47 3.59
C LEU A 68 -1.42 -3.06 2.85
N TYR A 69 -2.45 -2.63 3.58
CA TYR A 69 -3.70 -2.18 2.96
C TYR A 69 -3.62 -0.73 2.49
N MET A 70 -4.27 -0.46 1.36
CA MET A 70 -4.51 0.89 0.84
C MET A 70 -5.99 1.13 0.57
N ASP A 71 -6.38 2.40 0.52
CA ASP A 71 -7.71 2.82 0.12
C ASP A 71 -7.85 2.88 -1.41
N ALA A 72 -9.05 2.60 -1.91
CA ALA A 72 -9.47 2.75 -3.30
C ALA A 72 -10.86 3.39 -3.37
N GLN A 73 -11.12 4.20 -4.40
CA GLN A 73 -12.40 4.92 -4.52
C GLN A 73 -13.21 4.50 -5.75
N ASN A 74 -12.55 4.16 -6.85
CA ASN A 74 -13.20 3.93 -8.14
C ASN A 74 -12.99 2.52 -8.68
N LEU A 75 -12.34 1.63 -7.92
CA LEU A 75 -12.14 0.25 -8.33
C LEU A 75 -13.45 -0.54 -8.18
N GLN A 76 -14.02 -0.96 -9.31
CA GLN A 76 -15.18 -1.84 -9.38
C GLN A 76 -14.75 -3.25 -9.77
N LEU A 77 -15.21 -4.24 -9.02
CA LEU A 77 -14.92 -5.65 -9.27
C LEU A 77 -16.23 -6.46 -9.22
N ARG A 78 -16.23 -7.62 -9.86
CA ARG A 78 -17.23 -8.65 -9.52
C ARG A 78 -16.90 -9.20 -8.13
N LEU A 79 -17.94 -9.52 -7.35
CA LEU A 79 -17.78 -9.96 -5.97
C LEU A 79 -16.99 -11.27 -5.84
N ASP A 80 -17.15 -12.19 -6.80
CA ASP A 80 -16.35 -13.41 -6.89
C ASP A 80 -14.85 -13.10 -7.03
N ILE A 81 -14.49 -12.19 -7.94
CA ILE A 81 -13.10 -11.74 -8.12
C ILE A 81 -12.57 -11.06 -6.87
N ALA A 82 -13.37 -10.22 -6.20
CA ALA A 82 -12.96 -9.57 -4.96
C ALA A 82 -12.65 -10.61 -3.86
N TYR A 83 -13.55 -11.58 -3.69
CA TYR A 83 -13.40 -12.67 -2.72
C TYR A 83 -12.20 -13.58 -3.01
N GLU A 84 -12.01 -13.98 -4.28
CA GLU A 84 -10.87 -14.78 -4.71
C GLU A 84 -9.53 -14.05 -4.54
N THR A 85 -9.54 -12.72 -4.74
CA THR A 85 -8.34 -11.89 -4.61
C THR A 85 -7.93 -11.74 -3.14
N ASP A 86 -8.88 -11.36 -2.29
CA ASP A 86 -8.68 -11.20 -0.85
C ASP A 86 -10.03 -11.25 -0.12
N PRO A 87 -10.33 -12.31 0.65
CA PRO A 87 -11.55 -12.39 1.45
C PRO A 87 -11.71 -11.23 2.45
N ASN A 88 -10.60 -10.65 2.90
CA ASN A 88 -10.57 -9.50 3.81
C ASN A 88 -10.62 -8.15 3.09
N MET A 89 -10.71 -8.14 1.75
CA MET A 89 -10.91 -6.90 0.98
C MET A 89 -12.18 -6.22 1.48
N VAL A 90 -12.08 -4.94 1.77
CA VAL A 90 -13.24 -4.16 2.20
C VAL A 90 -13.95 -3.69 0.95
N VAL A 91 -15.19 -4.14 0.77
CA VAL A 91 -16.06 -3.81 -0.37
C VAL A 91 -17.27 -3.01 0.09
N GLU A 92 -17.80 -2.18 -0.80
CA GLU A 92 -19.05 -1.45 -0.60
C GLU A 92 -20.12 -1.94 -1.58
N ILE A 93 -21.28 -2.27 -1.03
CA ILE A 93 -22.49 -2.68 -1.75
C ILE A 93 -23.67 -1.92 -1.17
N ASP A 94 -24.40 -1.19 -2.01
CA ASP A 94 -25.58 -0.39 -1.62
C ASP A 94 -25.31 0.57 -0.44
N GLY A 95 -24.10 1.13 -0.36
CA GLY A 95 -23.68 2.04 0.72
C GLY A 95 -23.28 1.36 2.04
N ASN A 96 -23.29 0.03 2.10
CA ASN A 96 -22.80 -0.74 3.24
C ASN A 96 -21.40 -1.29 2.97
N THR A 97 -20.51 -1.11 3.94
CA THR A 97 -19.12 -1.56 3.87
C THR A 97 -18.95 -2.85 4.67
N MET A 98 -18.37 -3.88 4.06
CA MET A 98 -18.13 -5.19 4.68
C MET A 98 -16.92 -5.88 4.03
N THR A 99 -16.49 -7.02 4.55
CA THR A 99 -15.44 -7.81 3.87
C THR A 99 -16.01 -8.51 2.63
N ALA A 100 -15.16 -8.87 1.68
CA ALA A 100 -15.55 -9.61 0.49
C ALA A 100 -16.17 -10.98 0.86
N GLU A 101 -15.66 -11.62 1.91
CA GLU A 101 -16.24 -12.85 2.48
C GLU A 101 -17.68 -12.63 2.97
N GLU A 102 -17.89 -11.64 3.84
CA GLU A 102 -19.22 -11.31 4.37
C GLU A 102 -20.21 -10.92 3.26
N ALA A 103 -19.73 -10.26 2.21
CA ALA A 103 -20.52 -9.91 1.05
C ALA A 103 -20.87 -11.15 0.21
N HIS A 104 -19.91 -12.04 -0.03
CA HIS A 104 -20.08 -13.25 -0.86
C HIS A 104 -21.08 -14.24 -0.24
N GLU A 105 -21.21 -14.26 1.09
CA GLU A 105 -22.26 -15.03 1.78
C GLU A 105 -23.68 -14.45 1.57
N LYS A 106 -23.79 -13.13 1.35
CA LYS A 106 -25.07 -12.40 1.31
C LYS A 106 -25.57 -12.09 -0.08
N TYR A 107 -24.68 -12.00 -1.06
CA TYR A 107 -24.98 -11.51 -2.40
C TYR A 107 -24.47 -12.46 -3.48
N PRO A 108 -25.08 -12.46 -4.68
CA PRO A 108 -24.58 -13.20 -5.83
C PRO A 108 -23.15 -12.79 -6.20
N GLY A 109 -22.28 -13.76 -6.52
CA GLY A 109 -20.88 -13.51 -6.86
C GLY A 109 -20.65 -12.67 -8.13
N ASP A 110 -21.62 -12.60 -9.04
CA ASP A 110 -21.56 -11.76 -10.23
C ASP A 110 -21.90 -10.28 -9.98
N ARG A 111 -22.33 -9.94 -8.75
CA ARG A 111 -22.64 -8.57 -8.37
C ARG A 111 -21.40 -7.69 -8.46
N ILE A 112 -21.55 -6.49 -9.03
CA ILE A 112 -20.50 -5.47 -9.05
C ILE A 112 -20.45 -4.76 -7.70
N VAL A 113 -19.24 -4.64 -7.16
CA VAL A 113 -18.94 -4.05 -5.85
C VAL A 113 -17.83 -3.03 -5.99
N TYR A 114 -17.80 -2.02 -5.11
CA TYR A 114 -16.70 -1.07 -5.05
C TYR A 114 -15.68 -1.54 -4.03
N ALA A 115 -14.45 -1.82 -4.46
CA ALA A 115 -13.36 -2.07 -3.54
C ALA A 115 -12.97 -0.76 -2.85
N ARG A 116 -13.05 -0.75 -1.52
CA ARG A 116 -12.71 0.39 -0.67
C ARG A 116 -11.35 0.26 -0.02
N LYS A 117 -10.98 -0.95 0.41
CA LYS A 117 -9.63 -1.25 0.89
C LYS A 117 -9.16 -2.60 0.39
N LEU A 118 -7.92 -2.65 -0.06
CA LEU A 118 -7.26 -3.86 -0.55
C LEU A 118 -5.76 -3.79 -0.29
N ARG A 119 -5.09 -4.95 -0.31
CA ARG A 119 -3.64 -5.05 -0.14
C ARG A 119 -2.91 -4.41 -1.31
N VAL A 120 -1.70 -3.91 -1.05
CA VAL A 120 -0.89 -3.23 -2.08
C VAL A 120 -0.61 -4.13 -3.28
N LYS A 121 -0.24 -5.39 -3.04
CA LYS A 121 -0.05 -6.38 -4.11
C LYS A 121 -1.31 -6.63 -4.94
N ASP A 122 -2.49 -6.59 -4.33
CA ASP A 122 -3.74 -6.85 -5.04
C ASP A 122 -4.20 -5.65 -5.86
N ALA A 123 -3.99 -4.43 -5.35
CA ALA A 123 -4.22 -3.22 -6.14
C ALA A 123 -3.32 -3.17 -7.39
N ALA A 124 -2.06 -3.62 -7.28
CA ALA A 124 -1.11 -3.66 -8.39
C ALA A 124 -1.61 -4.52 -9.57
N LYS A 125 -2.31 -5.63 -9.28
CA LYS A 125 -2.92 -6.49 -10.31
C LYS A 125 -3.88 -5.71 -11.20
N PHE A 126 -4.67 -4.82 -10.60
CA PHE A 126 -5.69 -4.03 -11.28
C PHE A 126 -5.17 -2.68 -11.82
N ASP A 127 -3.94 -2.28 -11.48
CA ASP A 127 -3.36 -1.02 -11.93
C ASP A 127 -3.04 -1.05 -13.44
N PRO A 128 -3.41 -0.02 -14.22
CA PRO A 128 -3.17 0.03 -15.66
C PRO A 128 -1.72 0.36 -16.05
N LEU A 129 -0.83 0.66 -15.08
CA LEU A 129 0.56 1.08 -15.30
C LEU A 129 0.68 2.30 -16.23
N GLU A 130 -0.21 3.27 -16.06
CA GLU A 130 -0.31 4.46 -16.92
C GLU A 130 0.81 5.50 -16.70
N GLY A 131 1.66 5.34 -15.67
CA GLY A 131 2.77 6.26 -15.38
C GLY A 131 2.36 7.63 -14.81
N ALA A 132 1.07 7.89 -14.61
CA ALA A 132 0.57 9.18 -14.11
C ALA A 132 1.15 9.54 -12.73
N CYS A 133 1.43 8.54 -11.90
CA CYS A 133 2.02 8.71 -10.58
C CYS A 133 3.41 9.37 -10.63
N GLU A 134 4.24 8.99 -11.61
CA GLU A 134 5.61 9.51 -11.76
C GLU A 134 5.59 10.96 -12.24
N THR A 135 4.79 11.25 -13.27
CA THR A 135 4.63 12.62 -13.81
C THR A 135 4.05 13.63 -12.82
N THR A 136 3.36 13.16 -11.79
CA THR A 136 2.75 14.01 -10.75
C THR A 136 3.67 14.15 -9.52
N CYS A 137 4.66 13.29 -9.39
CA CYS A 137 5.55 13.28 -8.24
C CYS A 137 6.52 14.49 -8.30
N PRO A 138 6.55 15.39 -7.30
CA PRO A 138 7.42 16.56 -7.36
C PRO A 138 8.94 16.27 -7.30
N ILE A 139 9.30 15.02 -7.00
CA ILE A 139 10.68 14.53 -6.91
C ILE A 139 10.91 13.33 -7.83
N ASP A 140 10.01 13.13 -8.82
CA ASP A 140 10.15 12.15 -9.90
C ASP A 140 10.42 10.70 -9.42
N LEU A 141 9.71 10.25 -8.37
CA LEU A 141 9.87 8.88 -7.88
C LEU A 141 9.35 7.86 -8.89
N PRO A 142 10.09 6.77 -9.16
CA PRO A 142 9.70 5.76 -10.15
C PRO A 142 8.70 4.74 -9.54
N ILE A 143 7.53 5.24 -9.14
CA ILE A 143 6.49 4.46 -8.45
C ILE A 143 5.97 3.32 -9.33
N THR A 144 5.98 3.47 -10.66
CA THR A 144 5.50 2.42 -11.58
C THR A 144 6.38 1.17 -11.52
N ASN A 145 7.65 1.28 -11.12
CA ASN A 145 8.49 0.10 -10.89
C ASN A 145 8.02 -0.72 -9.68
N ILE A 146 7.64 -0.07 -8.57
CA ILE A 146 7.06 -0.75 -7.40
C ILE A 146 5.79 -1.51 -7.80
N ILE A 147 4.91 -0.86 -8.57
CA ILE A 147 3.65 -1.46 -9.02
C ILE A 147 3.93 -2.65 -9.93
N ARG A 148 4.93 -2.55 -10.82
CA ARG A 148 5.32 -3.63 -11.72
C ARG A 148 5.84 -4.85 -10.97
N ASP A 149 6.76 -4.67 -10.02
CA ASP A 149 7.33 -5.77 -9.23
C ASP A 149 6.23 -6.51 -8.47
N LEU A 150 5.32 -5.77 -7.83
CA LEU A 150 4.16 -6.34 -7.14
C LEU A 150 3.16 -7.03 -8.08
N LYS A 151 3.04 -6.56 -9.32
CA LYS A 151 2.14 -7.16 -10.32
C LYS A 151 2.70 -8.46 -10.87
N GLU A 152 4.01 -8.56 -11.03
CA GLU A 152 4.71 -9.72 -11.59
C GLU A 152 4.93 -10.81 -10.52
N ASP A 153 5.47 -10.44 -9.36
CA ASP A 153 5.91 -11.41 -8.35
C ASP A 153 4.99 -11.46 -7.11
N GLY A 154 4.14 -10.45 -6.91
CA GLY A 154 3.30 -10.33 -5.70
C GLY A 154 4.08 -9.97 -4.43
N THR A 155 5.40 -9.79 -4.55
CA THR A 155 6.34 -9.42 -3.50
C THR A 155 7.29 -8.34 -4.02
N PHE A 156 8.12 -7.81 -3.12
CA PHE A 156 9.31 -7.07 -3.51
C PHE A 156 10.49 -8.05 -3.65
N GLY A 157 11.53 -7.65 -4.39
CA GLY A 157 12.67 -8.52 -4.76
C GLY A 157 13.43 -9.19 -3.62
#